data_AF-A0A2K3JAN4-F1
#
_entry.id   AF-A0A2K3JAN4-F1
#
_cell.length_a   1.000
_cell.length_b   1.000
_cell.length_c   1.000
_cell.angle_alpha   90.00
_cell.angle_beta   90.00
_cell.angle_gamma   90.00
#
_symmetry.space_group_name_H-M   'P 1'
#
loop_
_entity.id
_entity.type
_entity.pdbx_description
1 polymer ?
#
loop_
_entity_poly.entity_id
_entity_poly.type
_entity_poly.pdbx_seq_one_letter_code
_entity_poly.pdbx_strand_id
1 'polypeptide(L)'
;MWSCYLPGVGPGRAYGFRAHGLYEPEKGYRFNPAKLLLDPYARSMTRQSNWNDALLDYDPSRAKEKLIADIRDNAAVAPRSIVVDSRFDWQDDTAPGIPWERTVIYECHVKGLTQRHPNIPAQRRRRSCIIALSSGLFPYLLQVSSTST
;
A
#
# COMPACT_ATOMS: atom_id res chain seq x y z
N MET A 1 3.70 1.85 -24.28
CA MET A 1 3.37 0.89 -23.20
C MET A 1 4.31 -0.30 -23.31
N TRP A 2 4.96 -0.73 -22.24
CA TRP A 2 5.84 -1.92 -22.22
C TRP A 2 5.09 -3.09 -21.58
N SER A 3 5.26 -4.31 -22.13
CA SER A 3 4.66 -5.53 -21.59
C SER A 3 5.55 -6.74 -21.87
N CYS A 4 5.50 -7.73 -20.98
CA CYS A 4 6.12 -9.04 -21.18
C CYS A 4 5.29 -10.12 -20.49
N TYR A 5 5.40 -11.37 -20.97
CA TYR A 5 4.78 -12.54 -20.35
C TYR A 5 5.87 -13.51 -19.89
N LEU A 6 5.82 -13.89 -18.61
CA LEU A 6 6.77 -14.79 -17.99
C LEU A 6 6.05 -16.10 -17.59
N PRO A 7 6.18 -17.19 -18.39
CA PRO A 7 5.54 -18.45 -18.06
C PRO A 7 6.09 -19.02 -16.74
N GLY A 8 5.22 -19.59 -15.91
CA GLY A 8 5.58 -20.18 -14.62
C GLY A 8 5.66 -19.20 -13.44
N VAL A 9 5.46 -17.90 -13.67
CA VAL A 9 5.31 -16.91 -12.58
C VAL A 9 3.85 -16.86 -12.13
N GLY A 10 3.61 -17.05 -10.84
CA GLY A 10 2.27 -17.04 -10.25
C GLY A 10 2.17 -16.18 -8.99
N PRO A 11 0.99 -16.18 -8.33
CA PRO A 11 0.74 -15.43 -7.11
C PRO A 11 1.80 -15.67 -6.02
N GLY A 12 2.08 -14.62 -5.24
CA GLY A 12 3.09 -14.60 -4.18
C GLY A 12 4.51 -14.31 -4.65
N ARG A 13 4.78 -14.26 -5.97
CA ARG A 13 6.10 -13.87 -6.49
C ARG A 13 6.33 -12.37 -6.30
N ALA A 14 7.50 -12.04 -5.76
CA ALA A 14 7.96 -10.66 -5.60
C ALA A 14 8.71 -10.20 -6.86
N TYR A 15 8.48 -8.97 -7.30
CA TYR A 15 9.10 -8.37 -8.49
C TYR A 15 9.28 -6.85 -8.32
N GLY A 16 10.00 -6.24 -9.27
CA GLY A 16 10.18 -4.80 -9.38
C GLY A 16 10.80 -4.46 -10.74
N PHE A 17 10.87 -3.17 -11.05
CA PHE A 17 11.37 -2.68 -12.33
C PHE A 17 12.65 -1.86 -12.19
N ARG A 18 13.43 -1.79 -13.27
CA ARG A 18 14.55 -0.86 -13.43
C ARG A 18 14.38 -0.10 -14.73
N ALA A 19 14.21 1.21 -14.62
CA ALA A 19 13.99 2.08 -15.78
C ALA A 19 15.31 2.72 -16.20
N HIS A 20 15.65 2.56 -17.48
CA HIS A 20 16.83 3.18 -18.10
C HIS A 20 16.40 4.43 -18.86
N GLY A 21 17.26 5.45 -18.89
CA GLY A 21 16.99 6.71 -19.58
C GLY A 21 17.96 7.81 -19.14
N LEU A 22 17.62 9.05 -19.49
CA LEU A 22 18.45 10.22 -19.15
C LEU A 22 18.35 10.57 -17.66
N TYR A 23 19.49 10.96 -17.09
CA TYR A 23 19.56 11.56 -15.76
C TYR A 23 20.00 13.02 -15.91
N GLU A 24 19.03 13.90 -16.12
CA GLU A 24 19.18 15.35 -16.21
C GLU A 24 18.15 16.01 -15.27
N PRO A 25 18.42 16.03 -13.94
CA PRO A 25 17.44 16.46 -12.95
C PRO A 25 16.94 17.89 -13.14
N GLU A 26 17.78 18.78 -13.68
CA GLU A 26 17.41 20.17 -14.02
C GLU A 26 16.32 20.27 -15.09
N LYS A 27 16.16 19.25 -15.93
CA LYS A 27 15.10 19.12 -16.93
C LYS A 27 13.97 18.18 -16.48
N GLY A 28 14.04 17.66 -15.25
CA GLY A 28 13.09 16.69 -14.69
C GLY A 28 13.36 15.23 -15.06
N TYR A 29 14.38 14.92 -15.87
CA TYR A 29 14.72 13.53 -16.20
C TYR A 29 15.54 12.90 -15.07
N ARG A 30 15.00 11.84 -14.44
CA ARG A 30 15.61 11.19 -13.27
C ARG A 30 15.68 9.66 -13.40
N PHE A 31 15.93 9.16 -14.60
CA PHE A 31 16.05 7.71 -14.80
C PHE A 31 17.31 7.19 -14.12
N ASN A 32 17.14 6.27 -13.17
CA ASN A 32 18.25 5.64 -12.45
C ASN A 32 18.04 4.12 -12.36
N PRO A 33 18.72 3.32 -13.21
CA PRO A 33 18.56 1.87 -13.22
C PRO A 33 19.17 1.17 -12.00
N ALA A 34 19.96 1.86 -11.17
CA ALA A 34 20.41 1.30 -9.89
C ALA A 34 19.27 1.18 -8.87
N LYS A 35 18.15 1.89 -9.09
CA LYS A 35 17.01 1.90 -8.18
C LYS A 35 15.95 0.92 -8.66
N LEU A 36 15.68 -0.09 -7.84
CA LEU A 36 14.52 -0.95 -7.96
C LEU A 36 13.26 -0.13 -7.68
N LEU A 37 12.35 -0.13 -8.65
CA LEU A 37 11.08 0.59 -8.63
C LEU A 37 9.94 -0.40 -8.36
N LEU A 38 8.93 0.07 -7.63
CA LEU A 38 7.65 -0.60 -7.52
C LEU A 38 6.88 -0.47 -8.84
N ASP A 39 6.10 -1.51 -9.16
CA ASP A 39 5.06 -1.39 -10.16
C ASP A 39 3.95 -0.45 -9.64
N PRO A 40 3.64 0.66 -10.34
CA PRO A 40 2.56 1.57 -9.96
C PRO A 40 1.18 0.89 -9.96
N TYR A 41 1.02 -0.26 -10.63
CA TYR A 41 -0.21 -1.06 -10.65
C TYR A 41 -0.18 -2.27 -9.69
N ALA A 42 0.84 -2.39 -8.84
CA ALA A 42 0.91 -3.48 -7.87
C ALA A 42 -0.28 -3.47 -6.91
N ARG A 43 -0.92 -4.63 -6.75
CA ARG A 43 -2.04 -4.82 -5.80
C ARG A 43 -1.58 -5.21 -4.39
N SER A 44 -0.29 -5.51 -4.21
CA SER A 44 0.34 -5.81 -2.94
C SER A 44 1.84 -5.53 -3.02
N MET A 45 2.46 -5.28 -1.87
CA MET A 45 3.88 -5.04 -1.75
C MET A 45 4.44 -5.63 -0.46
N THR A 46 5.73 -5.95 -0.46
CA THR A 46 6.43 -6.35 0.77
C THR A 46 6.53 -5.16 1.72
N ARG A 47 6.50 -5.42 3.02
CA ARG A 47 6.71 -4.36 4.02
C ARG A 47 8.13 -3.81 3.93
N GLN A 48 8.26 -2.49 3.84
CA GLN A 48 9.55 -1.83 4.02
C GLN A 48 9.94 -1.90 5.50
N SER A 49 11.12 -2.44 5.78
CA SER A 49 11.56 -2.66 7.17
C SER A 49 12.35 -1.49 7.72
N ASN A 50 13.19 -0.82 6.92
CA ASN A 50 14.04 0.29 7.38
C ASN A 50 14.28 1.35 6.28
N TRP A 51 14.45 2.60 6.68
CA TRP A 51 14.92 3.67 5.79
C TRP A 51 16.42 3.48 5.51
N ASN A 52 16.85 3.75 4.29
CA ASN A 52 18.26 3.77 3.89
C ASN A 52 18.44 4.80 2.77
N ASP A 53 19.53 5.57 2.80
CA ASP A 53 19.84 6.58 1.78
C ASP A 53 19.97 6.01 0.37
N ALA A 54 20.29 4.71 0.23
CA ALA A 54 20.29 4.02 -1.06
C ALA A 54 18.92 4.04 -1.76
N LEU A 55 17.83 4.31 -1.04
CA LEU A 55 16.48 4.48 -1.61
C LEU A 55 16.32 5.77 -2.41
N LEU A 56 17.17 6.78 -2.17
CA LEU A 56 17.16 8.03 -2.91
C LEU A 56 17.77 7.83 -4.30
N ASP A 57 17.31 8.59 -5.29
CA ASP A 57 17.87 8.59 -6.65
C ASP A 57 19.22 9.34 -6.74
N TYR A 58 19.54 10.17 -5.75
CA TYR A 58 20.76 10.97 -5.64
C TYR A 58 21.50 10.69 -4.33
N ASP A 59 22.79 11.05 -4.28
CA ASP A 59 23.61 10.92 -3.07
C ASP A 59 23.40 12.15 -2.15
N PRO A 60 22.76 11.99 -0.97
CA PRO A 60 22.49 13.10 -0.08
C PRO A 60 23.76 13.75 0.49
N SER A 61 24.87 13.01 0.56
CA SER A 61 26.17 13.55 1.03
C SER A 61 26.80 14.51 0.03
N ARG A 62 26.45 14.40 -1.25
CA ARG A 62 26.96 15.23 -2.36
C ARG A 62 25.92 16.21 -2.90
N ALA A 63 24.78 16.34 -2.21
CA ALA A 63 23.64 17.13 -2.66
C ALA A 63 23.94 18.61 -2.90
N LYS A 64 25.00 19.16 -2.27
CA LYS A 64 25.44 20.55 -2.46
C LYS A 64 26.18 20.79 -3.78
N GLU A 65 26.75 19.76 -4.40
CA GLU A 65 27.72 19.92 -5.49
C GLU A 65 27.16 19.60 -6.88
N LYS A 66 26.09 18.82 -6.97
CA LYS A 66 25.21 18.59 -8.14
C LYS A 66 24.21 17.48 -7.76
N LEU A 67 23.02 17.50 -8.37
CA LEU A 67 22.09 16.36 -8.34
C LEU A 67 22.73 15.21 -9.15
N ILE A 68 23.68 14.50 -8.56
CA ILE A 68 24.37 13.35 -9.16
C ILE A 68 23.59 12.09 -8.82
N ALA A 69 23.37 11.23 -9.82
CA ALA A 69 22.72 9.95 -9.62
C ALA A 69 23.48 9.08 -8.62
N ASP A 70 22.79 8.56 -7.62
CA ASP A 70 23.35 7.54 -6.74
C ASP A 70 23.35 6.18 -7.46
N ILE A 71 24.53 5.61 -7.63
CA ILE A 71 24.74 4.35 -8.34
C ILE A 71 24.56 3.10 -7.44
N ARG A 72 24.34 3.27 -6.14
CA ARG A 72 24.15 2.15 -5.21
C ARG A 72 22.83 1.43 -5.50
N ASP A 73 22.88 0.11 -5.56
CA ASP A 73 21.70 -0.74 -5.67
C ASP A 73 20.87 -0.70 -4.38
N ASN A 74 19.57 -0.48 -4.51
CA ASN A 74 18.64 -0.44 -3.38
C ASN A 74 17.85 -1.75 -3.18
N ALA A 75 18.04 -2.77 -4.03
CA ALA A 75 17.20 -3.98 -4.03
C ALA A 75 17.20 -4.74 -2.68
N ALA A 76 18.25 -4.61 -1.87
CA ALA A 76 18.31 -5.21 -0.54
C ALA A 76 17.32 -4.60 0.46
N VAL A 77 16.94 -3.33 0.28
CA VAL A 77 16.12 -2.54 1.22
C VAL A 77 14.80 -2.05 0.61
N ALA A 78 14.72 -1.97 -0.71
CA ALA A 78 13.53 -1.51 -1.42
C ALA A 78 12.40 -2.53 -1.29
N PRO A 79 11.15 -2.06 -1.06
CA PRO A 79 9.98 -2.93 -1.15
C PRO A 79 9.85 -3.47 -2.58
N ARG A 80 9.27 -4.67 -2.68
CA ARG A 80 8.95 -5.32 -3.94
C ARG A 80 7.44 -5.41 -4.12
N SER A 81 6.98 -5.27 -5.35
CA SER A 81 5.61 -5.57 -5.73
C SER A 81 5.37 -7.08 -5.67
N ILE A 82 4.15 -7.51 -5.35
CA ILE A 82 3.78 -8.93 -5.25
C ILE A 82 2.69 -9.24 -6.27
N VAL A 83 2.84 -10.34 -7.00
CA VAL A 83 1.78 -10.87 -7.87
C VAL A 83 0.65 -11.40 -6.97
N VAL A 84 -0.57 -10.91 -7.20
CA VAL A 84 -1.75 -11.25 -6.39
C VAL A 84 -2.77 -11.98 -7.24
N ASP A 85 -3.36 -13.04 -6.68
CA ASP A 85 -4.57 -13.64 -7.22
C ASP A 85 -5.77 -12.78 -6.80
N SER A 86 -6.55 -12.31 -7.77
CA SER A 86 -7.71 -11.46 -7.50
C SER A 86 -9.01 -12.22 -7.29
N ARG A 87 -8.98 -13.55 -7.37
CA ARG A 87 -10.16 -14.38 -7.11
C ARG A 87 -10.54 -14.26 -5.63
N PHE A 88 -11.76 -13.81 -5.38
CA PHE A 88 -12.36 -13.73 -4.06
C PHE A 88 -13.84 -14.10 -4.21
N ASP A 89 -14.33 -14.98 -3.34
CA ASP A 89 -15.74 -15.35 -3.28
C ASP A 89 -16.48 -14.34 -2.41
N TRP A 90 -17.24 -13.46 -3.06
CA TRP A 90 -18.03 -12.43 -2.41
C TRP A 90 -19.34 -12.95 -1.83
N GLN A 91 -19.70 -14.21 -2.08
CA GLN A 91 -20.99 -14.79 -1.68
C GLN A 91 -22.15 -13.89 -2.15
N ASP A 92 -23.06 -13.54 -1.25
CA ASP A 92 -24.25 -12.73 -1.53
C ASP A 92 -24.03 -11.22 -1.27
N ASP A 93 -22.77 -10.75 -1.15
CA ASP A 93 -22.48 -9.34 -0.88
C ASP A 93 -22.97 -8.42 -2.01
N THR A 94 -23.72 -7.37 -1.64
CA THR A 94 -24.29 -6.40 -2.57
C THR A 94 -24.23 -4.99 -1.99
N ALA A 95 -24.21 -3.99 -2.87
CA ALA A 95 -24.14 -2.59 -2.45
C ALA A 95 -25.37 -2.21 -1.60
N PRO A 96 -25.19 -1.59 -0.40
CA PRO A 96 -26.31 -1.27 0.51
C PRO A 96 -27.38 -0.32 -0.02
N GLY A 97 -27.10 0.47 -1.07
CA GLY A 97 -28.11 1.31 -1.74
C GLY A 97 -28.78 2.39 -0.87
N ILE A 98 -28.12 2.86 0.20
CA ILE A 98 -28.70 3.84 1.14
C ILE A 98 -28.86 5.21 0.46
N PRO A 99 -30.06 5.83 0.46
CA PRO A 99 -30.26 7.19 -0.07
C PRO A 99 -29.41 8.23 0.67
N TRP A 100 -28.97 9.27 -0.04
CA TRP A 100 -28.10 10.32 0.52
C TRP A 100 -28.73 11.02 1.74
N GLU A 101 -30.03 11.28 1.71
CA GLU A 101 -30.76 11.90 2.84
C GLU A 101 -30.77 11.05 4.12
N ARG A 102 -30.46 9.75 4.03
CA ARG A 102 -30.38 8.80 5.15
C ARG A 102 -28.95 8.36 5.46
N THR A 103 -27.97 8.97 4.78
CA THR A 103 -26.56 8.59 4.93
C THR A 103 -25.90 9.38 6.05
N VAL A 104 -25.30 8.68 7.01
CA VAL A 104 -24.42 9.26 8.04
C VAL A 104 -23.01 8.74 7.81
N ILE A 105 -22.05 9.63 7.58
CA ILE A 105 -20.65 9.26 7.33
C ILE A 105 -19.89 9.24 8.67
N TYR A 106 -19.27 8.10 8.98
CA TYR A 106 -18.41 7.94 10.15
C TYR A 106 -16.94 7.82 9.73
N GLU A 107 -16.18 8.90 9.87
CA GLU A 107 -14.74 8.91 9.60
C GLU A 107 -13.97 8.26 10.75
N CYS A 108 -13.11 7.29 10.44
CA CYS A 108 -12.32 6.62 11.46
C CYS A 108 -10.95 6.15 10.97
N HIS A 109 -9.98 6.15 11.88
CA HIS A 109 -8.66 5.60 11.63
C HIS A 109 -8.67 4.07 11.88
N VAL A 110 -8.31 3.28 10.86
CA VAL A 110 -8.33 1.79 10.89
C VAL A 110 -7.70 1.21 12.16
N LYS A 111 -6.51 1.69 12.53
CA LYS A 111 -5.83 1.26 13.77
C LYS A 111 -6.52 1.80 15.02
N GLY A 112 -6.92 3.08 15.01
CA GLY A 112 -7.40 3.79 16.18
C GLY A 112 -8.73 3.23 16.68
N LEU A 113 -9.60 2.87 15.73
CA LEU A 113 -10.92 2.28 15.96
C LEU A 113 -10.87 1.00 16.81
N THR A 114 -9.80 0.20 16.67
CA THR A 114 -9.72 -1.13 17.28
C THR A 114 -8.63 -1.26 18.34
N GLN A 115 -7.68 -0.32 18.39
CA GLN A 115 -6.46 -0.45 19.19
C GLN A 115 -6.71 -0.58 20.70
N ARG A 116 -7.76 0.05 21.21
CA ARG A 116 -8.13 0.01 22.64
C ARG A 116 -9.50 -0.63 22.89
N HIS A 117 -10.11 -1.24 21.87
CA HIS A 117 -11.46 -1.79 22.01
C HIS A 117 -11.43 -3.03 22.91
N PRO A 118 -12.17 -3.03 24.05
CA PRO A 118 -12.09 -4.10 25.05
C PRO A 118 -12.52 -5.45 24.46
N ASN A 119 -13.57 -5.44 23.62
CA ASN A 119 -14.17 -6.66 23.06
C ASN A 119 -13.45 -7.22 21.82
N ILE A 120 -12.36 -6.60 21.35
CA ILE A 120 -11.57 -7.13 20.23
C ILE A 120 -10.34 -7.85 20.79
N PRO A 121 -10.11 -9.13 20.45
CA PRO A 121 -8.92 -9.85 20.89
C PRO A 121 -7.62 -9.14 20.49
N ALA A 122 -6.63 -9.12 21.39
CA ALA A 122 -5.39 -8.35 21.23
C ALA A 122 -4.66 -8.64 19.91
N GLN A 123 -4.69 -9.91 19.45
CA GLN A 123 -4.06 -10.35 18.20
C GLN A 123 -4.72 -9.76 16.95
N ARG A 124 -6.00 -9.35 17.05
CA ARG A 124 -6.79 -8.75 15.96
C ARG A 124 -6.84 -7.22 16.02
N ARG A 125 -6.55 -6.62 17.19
CA ARG A 125 -6.39 -5.16 17.32
C ARG A 125 -5.31 -4.67 16.36
N ARG A 126 -5.48 -3.46 15.81
CA ARG A 126 -4.50 -2.81 14.91
C ARG A 126 -4.31 -3.51 13.55
N ARG A 127 -5.04 -4.59 13.24
CA ARG A 127 -5.13 -5.16 11.89
C ARG A 127 -6.20 -4.42 11.08
N SER A 128 -6.28 -4.71 9.78
CA SER A 128 -7.27 -4.11 8.87
C SER A 128 -8.67 -4.10 9.48
N CYS A 129 -9.35 -2.95 9.37
CA CYS A 129 -10.67 -2.68 9.95
C CYS A 129 -11.69 -3.80 9.65
N ILE A 130 -11.59 -4.38 8.45
CA ILE A 130 -12.43 -5.46 7.93
C ILE A 130 -12.49 -6.68 8.87
N ILE A 131 -11.36 -7.12 9.44
CA ILE A 131 -11.33 -8.31 10.32
C ILE A 131 -11.89 -7.99 11.72
N ALA A 132 -11.80 -6.73 12.13
CA ALA A 132 -12.28 -6.27 13.42
C ALA A 132 -13.79 -5.97 13.41
N LEU A 133 -14.30 -5.44 12.29
CA LEU A 133 -15.72 -5.13 12.09
C LEU A 133 -16.60 -6.37 12.23
N SER A 134 -16.16 -7.51 11.68
CA SER A 134 -16.91 -8.77 11.72
C SER A 134 -16.96 -9.45 13.09
N SER A 135 -16.22 -8.95 14.10
CA SER A 135 -16.04 -9.65 15.38
C SER A 135 -16.40 -8.85 16.63
N GLY A 136 -17.15 -7.75 16.49
CA GLY A 136 -17.78 -7.07 17.64
C GLY A 136 -18.00 -5.56 17.50
N LEU A 137 -17.51 -4.93 16.43
CA LEU A 137 -17.69 -3.48 16.22
C LEU A 137 -19.00 -3.13 15.49
N PHE A 138 -19.54 -4.06 14.68
CA PHE A 138 -20.76 -3.84 13.90
C PHE A 138 -21.99 -3.44 14.74
N PRO A 139 -22.30 -4.11 15.88
CA PRO A 139 -23.44 -3.72 16.71
C PRO A 139 -23.28 -2.33 17.34
N TYR A 140 -22.05 -1.93 17.66
CA TYR A 140 -21.76 -0.62 18.23
C TYR A 140 -21.99 0.51 17.21
N LEU A 141 -21.57 0.30 15.95
CA LEU A 141 -21.82 1.27 14.88
C LEU A 141 -23.32 1.42 14.58
N LEU A 142 -24.08 0.32 14.64
CA LEU A 142 -25.54 0.36 14.48
C LEU A 142 -26.23 1.18 15.58
N GLN A 143 -25.75 1.09 16.83
CA GLN A 143 -26.29 1.89 17.94
C GLN A 143 -26.09 3.39 17.72
N VAL A 144 -24.89 3.81 17.30
CA VAL A 144 -24.60 5.23 17.06
C VAL A 144 -25.45 5.79 15.92
N SER A 145 -25.71 5.01 14.87
CA SER A 145 -26.59 5.40 13.76
C SER A 145 -28.09 5.38 14.10
N SER A 146 -28.52 4.62 15.12
CA SER A 146 -29.93 4.53 15.52
C SER A 146 -30.43 5.68 16.40
N THR A 147 -29.53 6.56 16.87
CA THR A 147 -29.87 7.69 17.77
C THR A 147 -30.53 8.88 17.06
N SER A 148 -30.91 8.74 15.79
CA SER A 148 -31.70 9.72 15.05
C SER A 148 -32.96 9.04 14.49
N THR A 149 -33.92 8.79 15.38
CA THR A 149 -35.33 8.64 15.01
C THR A 149 -36.13 9.69 15.76
#